data_AF-A0A179RT49-F1
#
_entry.id   AF-A0A179RT49-F1
#
_cell.length_a   1.000
_cell.length_b   1.000
_cell.length_c   1.000
_cell.angle_alpha   90.00
_cell.angle_beta   90.00
_cell.angle_gamma   90.00
#
_symmetry.space_group_name_H-M   'P 1'
#
loop_
_entity.id
_entity.type
_entity.pdbx_description
1 polymer ?
#
loop_
_entity_poly.entity_id
_entity_poly.type
_entity_poly.pdbx_seq_one_letter_code
_entity_poly.pdbx_strand_id
1 'polypeptide(L)' 'MIATNSLADALPLVAALAEELAFALTSDLMAEQYRRPSPALDQLAAAKTFLDRHEHPVGPHAQEVVEIATAQGGLPS' A
#
# COMPACT_ATOMS: atom_id res chain seq x y z
N MET A 1 11.10 28.14 -15.72
CA MET A 1 10.05 27.66 -14.80
C MET A 1 9.62 26.31 -15.34
N ILE A 2 10.26 25.23 -14.90
CA ILE A 2 9.86 23.89 -15.34
C ILE A 2 8.83 23.43 -14.31
N ALA A 3 7.56 23.49 -14.68
CA ALA A 3 6.54 22.72 -13.97
C ALA A 3 6.75 21.27 -14.40
N THR A 4 7.76 20.61 -13.84
CA THR A 4 7.89 19.16 -13.90
C THR A 4 6.60 18.60 -13.29
N ASN A 5 5.97 17.66 -13.98
CA ASN A 5 4.73 17.02 -13.56
C ASN A 5 4.86 16.55 -12.11
N SER A 6 4.34 17.33 -11.16
CA SER A 6 4.51 17.09 -9.71
C SER A 6 4.01 15.71 -9.27
N LEU A 7 3.10 15.15 -10.07
CA LEU A 7 2.56 13.81 -9.87
C LEU A 7 3.53 12.71 -10.32
N ALA A 8 4.26 12.91 -11.42
CA ALA A 8 5.23 11.94 -11.93
C ALA A 8 6.42 11.77 -10.97
N ASP A 9 6.78 12.83 -10.24
CA ASP A 9 7.82 12.78 -9.20
C ASP A 9 7.30 12.17 -7.88
N ALA A 10 5.99 12.20 -7.64
CA ALA A 10 5.37 11.71 -6.41
C ALA A 10 5.04 10.22 -6.45
N LEU A 11 4.69 9.65 -7.61
CA LEU A 11 4.30 8.24 -7.74
C LEU A 11 5.40 7.26 -7.27
N PRO A 12 6.69 7.43 -7.66
CA PRO A 12 7.75 6.55 -7.17
C PRO A 12 7.95 6.65 -5.66
N LEU A 13 7.78 7.84 -5.08
CA LEU A 13 7.89 8.05 -3.64
C LEU A 13 6.75 7.35 -2.88
N VAL A 14 5.52 7.47 -3.38
CA VAL A 14 4.36 6.78 -2.79
C VAL A 14 4.53 5.26 -2.88
N ALA A 15 5.02 4.74 -4.01
CA ALA A 15 5.30 3.31 -4.16
C ALA A 15 6.38 2.83 -3.17
N ALA A 16 7.47 3.57 -3.02
CA ALA A 16 8.54 3.24 -2.07
C ALA A 16 8.03 3.25 -0.62
N LEU A 17 7.26 4.26 -0.24
CA LEU A 17 6.71 4.37 1.12
C LEU A 17 5.68 3.27 1.41
N ALA A 18 4.85 2.91 0.44
CA ALA A 18 3.91 1.80 0.57
C ALA A 18 4.64 0.47 0.80
N GLU A 19 5.76 0.26 0.09
CA GLU A 19 6.58 -0.94 0.23
C GLU A 19 7.27 -1.02 1.61
N GLU A 20 7.85 0.08 2.07
CA GLU A 20 8.45 0.15 3.42
C GLU A 20 7.40 -0.05 4.52
N LEU A 21 6.20 0.52 4.35
CA LEU A 21 5.09 0.31 5.28
C LEU A 21 4.63 -1.15 5.28
N ALA A 22 4.51 -1.79 4.12
CA ALA A 22 4.18 -3.20 4.02
C ALA A 22 5.24 -4.08 4.69
N PHE A 23 6.52 -3.79 4.46
CA PHE A 23 7.62 -4.47 5.12
C PHE A 23 7.53 -4.35 6.65
N ALA A 24 7.32 -3.13 7.18
CA ALA A 24 7.17 -2.91 8.61
C ALA A 24 5.98 -3.70 9.21
N LEU A 25 4.85 -3.74 8.50
CA LEU A 25 3.65 -4.48 8.92
C LEU A 25 3.81 -5.99 8.82
N THR A 26 4.84 -6.53 8.16
CA THR A 26 5.10 -7.98 8.08
C THR A 26 5.24 -8.62 9.46
N SER A 27 5.79 -7.88 10.44
CA SER A 27 5.90 -8.39 11.81
C SER A 27 4.52 -8.51 12.48
N ASP A 28 3.65 -7.52 12.26
CA ASP A 28 2.27 -7.51 12.74
C ASP A 28 1.41 -8.55 12.00
N LEU A 29 1.73 -8.81 10.73
CA LEU A 29 1.16 -9.87 9.88
C LEU A 29 1.29 -11.25 10.53
N MET A 30 2.49 -11.55 11.04
CA MET A 30 2.81 -12.81 11.72
C MET A 30 2.13 -12.93 13.09
N ALA A 31 1.88 -11.81 13.77
CA ALA A 31 1.35 -11.79 15.12
C ALA A 31 -0.19 -11.77 15.18
N GLU A 32 -0.86 -10.96 14.35
CA GLU A 32 -2.29 -10.65 14.49
C GLU A 32 -3.16 -11.03 13.27
N GLN A 33 -2.58 -11.64 12.22
CA GLN A 33 -3.29 -12.19 11.05
C GLN A 33 -4.31 -11.22 10.44
N TYR A 34 -3.92 -9.98 10.09
CA TYR A 34 -4.69 -8.94 9.34
C TYR A 34 -6.22 -8.85 9.52
N ARG A 35 -6.80 -9.43 10.56
CA ARG A 35 -8.24 -9.56 10.75
C ARG A 35 -8.84 -8.31 11.34
N ARG A 36 -8.02 -7.51 12.01
CA ARG A 36 -8.42 -6.26 12.60
C ARG A 36 -8.18 -5.15 11.59
N PRO A 37 -9.23 -4.37 11.26
CA PRO A 37 -9.06 -3.11 10.55
C PRO A 37 -8.01 -2.26 11.26
N SER A 38 -7.01 -1.80 10.52
CA SER A 38 -5.95 -0.96 11.06
C SER A 38 -5.73 0.24 10.15
N PRO A 39 -5.42 1.43 10.71
CA PRO A 39 -5.16 2.61 9.90
C PRO A 39 -4.00 2.41 8.92
N ALA A 40 -3.05 1.54 9.24
CA ALA A 40 -1.92 1.24 8.38
C ALA A 40 -2.33 0.39 7.16
N LEU A 41 -3.24 -0.57 7.34
CA LEU A 41 -3.84 -1.33 6.24
C LEU A 41 -4.69 -0.42 5.34
N ASP A 42 -5.48 0.49 5.92
CA ASP A 42 -6.28 1.45 5.17
C ASP A 42 -5.41 2.36 4.29
N GLN A 43 -4.28 2.85 4.85
CA GLN A 43 -3.29 3.64 4.12
C GLN A 43 -2.64 2.85 2.98
N LEU A 44 -2.32 1.58 3.21
CA LEU A 44 -1.77 0.68 2.19
C LEU A 44 -2.77 0.43 1.06
N ALA A 45 -4.03 0.17 1.39
CA ALA A 45 -5.10 0.00 0.40
C ALA A 45 -5.32 1.28 -0.42
N ALA A 46 -5.28 2.44 0.25
CA ALA A 46 -5.39 3.75 -0.41
C ALA A 46 -4.19 4.01 -1.34
N ALA A 47 -2.97 3.70 -0.90
CA ALA A 47 -1.75 3.84 -1.69
C ALA A 47 -1.79 2.93 -2.93
N LYS A 48 -2.15 1.65 -2.77
CA LYS A 48 -2.35 0.71 -3.88
C LYS A 48 -3.36 1.27 -4.90
N THR A 49 -4.53 1.69 -4.42
CA THR A 49 -5.59 2.23 -5.29
C THR A 49 -5.12 3.51 -6.02
N PHE A 50 -4.34 4.36 -5.35
CA PHE A 50 -3.78 5.56 -5.97
C PHE A 50 -2.78 5.21 -7.08
N LEU A 51 -1.86 4.27 -6.83
CA LEU A 51 -0.87 3.82 -7.82
C LEU A 51 -1.55 3.14 -9.02
N ASP A 52 -2.54 2.27 -8.78
CA ASP A 52 -3.33 1.60 -9.82
C ASP A 52 -4.04 2.62 -10.73
N ARG A 53 -4.67 3.66 -10.15
CA ARG A 53 -5.34 4.73 -10.93
C ARG A 53 -4.39 5.54 -11.80
N HIS A 54 -3.11 5.56 -11.45
CA HIS A 54 -2.07 6.28 -12.19
C HIS A 54 -1.20 5.34 -13.04
N GLU A 55 -1.62 4.08 -13.22
CA GLU A 55 -0.92 3.05 -13.99
C GLU A 55 0.54 2.86 -13.54
N HIS A 56 0.81 3.14 -12.25
CA HIS A 56 2.13 2.98 -11.67
C HIS A 56 2.23 1.62 -10.96
N PRO A 57 3.34 0.87 -11.13
CA PRO A 57 3.50 -0.41 -10.48
C PRO A 57 3.47 -0.28 -8.95
N VAL A 58 2.81 -1.25 -8.32
CA VAL A 58 2.79 -1.43 -6.86
C VAL A 58 3.90 -2.43 -6.50
N GLY A 59 4.58 -2.20 -5.38
CA GLY A 59 5.60 -3.11 -4.89
C GLY A 59 5.01 -4.46 -4.45
N PRO A 60 5.78 -5.56 -4.53
CA PRO A 60 5.29 -6.90 -4.26
C PRO A 60 4.80 -7.07 -2.82
N HIS A 61 5.48 -6.50 -1.81
CA HIS A 61 5.02 -6.61 -0.43
C HIS A 61 3.75 -5.79 -0.21
N ALA A 62 3.69 -4.57 -0.72
CA ALA A 62 2.48 -3.75 -0.63
C ALA A 62 1.27 -4.43 -1.27
N GLN A 63 1.48 -5.09 -2.41
CA GLN A 63 0.43 -5.87 -3.06
C GLN A 63 0.01 -7.10 -2.24
N GLU A 64 0.97 -7.91 -1.78
CA GLU A 64 0.71 -9.11 -0.98
C GLU A 64 -0.05 -8.76 0.31
N VAL A 65 0.39 -7.73 1.03
CA VAL A 65 -0.25 -7.28 2.28
C VAL A 65 -1.71 -6.90 2.07
N VAL A 66 -2.01 -6.12 1.03
CA VAL A 66 -3.40 -5.71 0.73
C VAL A 66 -4.25 -6.90 0.32
N GLU A 67 -3.72 -7.82 -0.49
CA GLU A 67 -4.43 -9.04 -0.91
C GLU A 67 -4.75 -9.96 0.29
N ILE A 68 -3.77 -10.21 1.15
CA ILE A 68 -3.96 -11.04 2.36
C ILE A 68 -4.96 -10.36 3.31
N ALA A 69 -4.82 -9.05 3.55
CA ALA A 69 -5.74 -8.31 4.43
C ALA A 69 -7.18 -8.29 3.90
N THR A 70 -7.36 -8.16 2.58
CA THR A 70 -8.68 -8.28 1.93
C THR A 70 -9.25 -9.68 2.10
N ALA A 71 -8.45 -10.73 1.85
CA ALA A 71 -8.87 -12.11 2.00
C ALA A 71 -9.24 -12.49 3.45
N GLN A 72 -8.63 -11.83 4.43
CA GLN A 72 -8.88 -12.06 5.86
C GLN A 72 -9.97 -11.16 6.46
N GLY A 73 -10.55 -10.25 5.66
CA GLY A 73 -11.61 -9.33 6.08
C GLY A 73 -11.12 -8.11 6.87
N GLY A 74 -9.82 -7.83 6.88
CA GLY A 74 -9.24 -6.63 7.48
C GLY A 74 -9.41 -5.38 6.65
N LEU A 75 -9.69 -5.54 5.36
CA LEU A 75 -10.01 -4.47 4.42
C LEU A 75 -11.35 -4.75 3.74
N PRO A 76 -12.11 -3.70 3.38
CA PRO A 76 -13.30 -3.86 2.56
C PRO A 76 -12.92 -4.42 1.18
N SER A 77 -13.71 -5.40 0.72
CA SER A 77 -13.57 -6.07 -0.59
C SER A 77 -13.98 -5.18 -1.75
#